data_AF-A0AAV4CG47-F1
#
_entry.id   AF-A0AAV4CG47-F1
#
_cell.length_a   1.000
_cell.length_b   1.000
_cell.length_c   1.000
_cell.angle_alpha   90.00
_cell.angle_beta   90.00
_cell.angle_gamma   90.00
#
_symmetry.space_group_name_H-M   'P 1'
#
loop_
_entity.id
_entity.type
_entity.pdbx_description
1 polymer ?
#
loop_
_entity_poly.entity_id
_entity_poly.type
_entity_poly.pdbx_seq_one_letter_code
_entity_poly.pdbx_strand_id
1 'polypeptide(L)'
;MCILQHFRFFLGGKPFSVLTDHKPLTYALSSKTARSPRQERQLSYIAEFTTDIRYISGPDNVVPDVLSRAPCTEQPMVASASPIPPIDFARMAAEQLRDPKVAELRKQPGALKLKEVNLGGYNLLCDVSTSRPRPIVPPLWTKTIFDAIHNLSHPGHKPTTRAIYFHFFFLGQHHNKTN
;
A
#
# COMPACT_ATOMS: atom_id res chain seq x y z
N MET A 1 -6.69 -6.92 7.69
CA MET A 1 -7.47 -7.10 8.95
C MET A 1 -8.48 -8.23 8.68
N CYS A 2 -8.70 -9.15 9.63
CA CYS A 2 -9.65 -10.26 9.42
C CYS A 2 -11.09 -9.74 9.42
N ILE A 3 -11.95 -10.19 8.49
CA ILE A 3 -13.32 -9.69 8.33
C ILE A 3 -14.17 -9.90 9.60
N LEU A 4 -13.97 -11.03 10.30
CA LEU A 4 -14.64 -11.32 11.57
C LEU A 4 -14.27 -10.33 12.68
N GLN A 5 -13.01 -9.88 12.70
CA GLN A 5 -12.55 -8.88 13.67
C GLN A 5 -13.18 -7.50 13.43
N HIS A 6 -13.40 -7.16 12.15
CA HIS A 6 -14.03 -5.91 11.75
C HIS A 6 -15.51 -5.89 12.12
N PHE A 7 -16.23 -6.98 11.85
CA PHE A 7 -17.66 -7.08 12.12
C PHE A 7 -18.01 -7.70 13.49
N ARG A 8 -17.05 -7.79 14.43
CA ARG A 8 -17.24 -8.50 15.71
C ARG A 8 -18.51 -8.08 16.46
N PHE A 9 -18.83 -6.78 16.43
CA PHE A 9 -19.97 -6.20 17.13
C PHE A 9 -21.31 -6.58 16.49
N PHE A 10 -21.32 -6.88 15.19
CA PHE A 10 -22.51 -7.30 14.45
C PHE A 10 -22.73 -8.81 14.49
N LEU A 11 -21.65 -9.58 14.57
CA LEU A 11 -21.65 -11.04 14.54
C LEU A 11 -21.82 -11.69 15.92
N GLY A 12 -21.49 -10.96 17.00
CA GLY A 12 -21.61 -11.47 18.37
C GLY A 12 -23.04 -11.93 18.70
N GLY A 13 -23.18 -13.19 19.13
CA GLY A 13 -24.44 -13.75 19.62
C GLY A 13 -25.47 -14.12 18.56
N LYS A 14 -25.16 -14.04 17.26
CA LYS A 14 -26.07 -14.41 16.17
C LYS A 14 -25.54 -15.62 15.41
N PRO A 15 -26.39 -16.59 15.03
CA PRO A 15 -25.98 -17.65 14.12
C PRO A 15 -25.78 -17.07 12.72
N PHE A 16 -24.62 -17.33 12.11
CA PHE A 16 -24.33 -16.96 10.73
C PHE A 16 -23.37 -17.97 10.10
N SER A 17 -23.39 -18.04 8.77
CA SER A 17 -22.51 -18.88 7.96
C SER A 17 -21.46 -18.03 7.25
N VAL A 18 -20.22 -18.51 7.19
CA VAL A 18 -19.14 -17.88 6.41
C VAL A 18 -19.02 -18.57 5.06
N LEU A 19 -19.19 -17.82 3.98
CA LEU A 19 -18.91 -18.29 2.62
C LEU A 19 -17.47 -17.94 2.24
N THR A 20 -16.71 -18.91 1.74
CA THR A 20 -15.33 -18.72 1.30
C THR A 20 -15.00 -19.56 0.08
N ASP A 21 -14.15 -19.04 -0.79
CA ASP A 21 -13.51 -19.77 -1.89
C ASP A 21 -12.30 -20.61 -1.43
N HIS A 22 -11.96 -20.58 -0.15
CA HIS A 22 -10.86 -21.33 0.42
C HIS A 22 -11.29 -22.72 0.90
N LYS A 23 -11.33 -23.69 -0.02
CA LYS A 23 -11.77 -25.08 0.24
C LYS A 23 -11.09 -25.77 1.44
N PRO A 24 -9.79 -25.58 1.74
CA PRO A 24 -9.22 -26.18 2.94
C PRO A 24 -9.78 -25.64 4.27
N LEU A 25 -10.35 -24.43 4.26
CA LEU A 25 -10.86 -23.78 5.49
C LEU A 25 -12.17 -24.39 5.98
N THR A 26 -13.01 -24.94 5.09
CA THR A 26 -14.29 -25.55 5.45
C THR A 26 -14.13 -26.76 6.35
N TYR A 27 -13.02 -27.48 6.22
CA TYR A 27 -12.69 -28.66 7.04
C TYR A 27 -11.60 -28.36 8.08
N ALA A 28 -11.11 -27.12 8.17
CA ALA A 28 -9.98 -26.78 9.02
C ALA A 28 -10.31 -26.89 10.51
N LEU A 29 -11.56 -26.67 10.92
CA LEU A 29 -11.98 -26.81 12.31
C LEU A 29 -12.14 -28.27 12.75
N SER A 30 -12.47 -29.18 11.82
CA SER A 30 -12.67 -30.61 12.11
C SER A 30 -11.45 -31.47 11.80
N SER A 31 -10.50 -30.98 11.00
CA SER A 31 -9.31 -31.74 10.63
C SER A 31 -8.28 -31.80 11.77
N LYS A 32 -7.75 -33.01 11.99
CA LYS A 32 -6.70 -33.34 12.97
C LYS A 32 -5.27 -33.15 12.45
N THR A 33 -5.09 -32.56 11.27
CA THR A 33 -3.76 -32.32 10.71
C THR A 33 -2.97 -31.37 11.60
N ALA A 34 -1.69 -31.65 11.82
CA ALA A 34 -0.80 -30.76 12.55
C ALA A 34 -0.71 -29.38 11.86
N ARG A 35 -0.82 -28.31 12.65
CA ARG A 35 -0.80 -26.93 12.16
C ARG A 35 0.27 -26.12 12.87
N SER A 36 0.71 -25.03 12.23
CA SER A 36 1.58 -24.08 12.91
C SER A 36 0.82 -23.39 14.06
N PRO A 37 1.51 -22.95 15.13
CA PRO A 37 0.88 -22.21 16.24
C PRO A 37 0.09 -20.98 15.77
N ARG A 38 0.52 -20.36 14.66
CA ARG A 38 -0.19 -19.23 14.04
C ARG A 38 -1.54 -19.64 13.46
N GLN A 39 -1.60 -20.76 12.76
CA GLN A 39 -2.83 -21.28 12.16
C GLN A 39 -3.82 -21.71 13.24
N GLU A 40 -3.35 -22.34 14.32
CA GLU A 40 -4.20 -22.72 15.45
C GLU A 40 -4.84 -21.50 16.11
N ARG A 41 -4.07 -20.44 16.39
CA ARG A 41 -4.61 -19.19 16.95
C ARG A 41 -5.66 -18.55 16.03
N GLN A 42 -5.43 -18.57 14.72
CA GLN A 42 -6.41 -18.04 13.76
C GLN A 42 -7.69 -18.87 13.71
N LEU A 43 -7.58 -20.20 13.73
CA LEU A 43 -8.74 -21.09 13.74
C LEU A 43 -9.52 -21.00 15.05
N SER A 44 -8.83 -20.93 16.19
CA SER A 44 -9.45 -20.70 17.49
C SER A 44 -10.26 -19.41 17.47
N TYR A 45 -9.69 -18.32 16.93
CA TYR A 45 -10.39 -17.05 16.80
C TYR A 45 -11.62 -17.14 15.90
N ILE A 46 -11.55 -17.86 14.78
CA ILE A 46 -12.71 -18.05 13.89
C ILE A 46 -13.81 -18.84 14.61
N ALA A 47 -13.42 -19.89 15.34
CA ALA A 47 -14.33 -20.77 16.06
C ALA A 47 -15.10 -20.08 17.19
N GLU A 48 -14.58 -18.96 17.74
CA GLU A 48 -15.29 -18.11 18.70
C GLU A 48 -16.55 -17.48 18.09
N PHE A 49 -16.57 -17.23 16.77
CA PHE A 49 -17.71 -16.61 16.10
C PHE A 49 -18.64 -17.62 15.45
N THR A 50 -18.10 -18.57 14.69
CA THR A 50 -18.90 -19.58 14.00
C THR A 50 -18.08 -20.80 13.61
N THR A 51 -18.76 -21.94 13.53
CA THR A 51 -18.23 -23.21 13.00
C THR A 51 -18.80 -23.55 11.62
N ASP A 52 -19.80 -22.81 11.14
CA ASP A 52 -20.46 -23.03 9.84
C ASP A 52 -19.71 -22.27 8.74
N ILE A 53 -18.72 -22.94 8.14
CA ILE A 53 -17.92 -22.40 7.03
C ILE A 53 -18.22 -23.23 5.78
N ARG A 54 -18.76 -22.57 4.74
CA ARG A 54 -19.18 -23.21 3.49
C ARG A 54 -18.35 -22.72 2.32
N TYR A 55 -18.08 -23.66 1.42
CA TYR A 55 -17.36 -23.36 0.19
C TYR A 55 -18.30 -22.76 -0.85
N ILE A 56 -17.84 -21.69 -1.50
CA ILE A 56 -18.42 -21.15 -2.74
C ILE A 56 -17.32 -21.08 -3.80
N SER A 57 -17.65 -21.34 -5.07
CA SER A 57 -16.66 -21.24 -6.14
C SER A 57 -16.18 -19.80 -6.29
N GLY A 58 -14.88 -19.62 -6.57
CA GLY A 58 -14.29 -18.30 -6.85
C GLY A 58 -15.08 -17.45 -7.86
N PRO A 59 -15.49 -17.98 -9.04
CA PRO A 59 -16.33 -17.25 -9.99
C PRO A 59 -17.71 -16.83 -9.46
N ASP A 60 -18.25 -17.54 -8.47
CA ASP A 60 -19.53 -17.18 -7.83
C ASP A 60 -19.33 -16.22 -6.64
N ASN A 61 -18.09 -16.08 -6.15
CA ASN A 61 -17.69 -15.19 -5.06
C ASN A 61 -17.37 -13.76 -5.54
N VAL A 62 -18.18 -13.24 -6.47
CA VAL A 62 -17.91 -11.99 -7.21
C VAL A 62 -17.83 -10.79 -6.28
N VAL A 63 -18.75 -10.65 -5.32
CA VAL A 63 -18.82 -9.45 -4.47
C VAL A 63 -17.56 -9.29 -3.61
N PRO A 64 -17.10 -10.30 -2.84
CA PRO A 64 -15.83 -10.21 -2.11
C PRO A 64 -14.62 -10.09 -3.02
N ASP A 65 -14.60 -10.76 -4.18
CA ASP A 65 -13.48 -10.65 -5.14
C ASP A 65 -13.38 -9.21 -5.66
N VAL A 66 -14.49 -8.59 -6.06
CA VAL A 66 -14.53 -7.19 -6.50
C VAL A 66 -14.15 -6.24 -5.37
N LEU A 67 -14.64 -6.42 -4.14
CA LEU A 67 -14.28 -5.54 -3.02
C LEU A 67 -12.83 -5.70 -2.56
N SER A 68 -12.27 -6.90 -2.65
CA SER A 68 -10.87 -7.16 -2.29
C SER A 68 -9.88 -6.74 -3.37
N ARG A 69 -10.30 -6.78 -4.65
CA ARG A 69 -9.54 -6.33 -5.81
C ARG A 69 -9.84 -4.91 -6.23
N ALA A 70 -10.87 -4.28 -5.67
CA ALA A 70 -11.21 -2.90 -5.95
C ALA A 70 -9.90 -2.15 -5.87
N PRO A 71 -9.41 -1.59 -7.01
CA PRO A 71 -8.27 -0.69 -6.91
C PRO A 71 -8.72 0.30 -5.84
N CYS A 72 -7.88 0.57 -4.84
CA CYS A 72 -8.09 1.75 -4.04
C CYS A 72 -8.31 2.84 -5.07
N THR A 73 -9.57 3.26 -5.26
CA THR A 73 -9.92 4.36 -6.13
C THR A 73 -9.39 5.56 -5.38
N GLU A 74 -8.08 5.77 -5.47
CA GLU A 74 -7.56 7.00 -5.98
C GLU A 74 -8.46 7.35 -7.15
N GLN A 75 -9.45 8.18 -6.84
CA GLN A 75 -10.30 8.80 -7.84
C GLN A 75 -9.40 9.28 -8.97
N PRO A 76 -9.86 9.22 -10.24
CA PRO A 76 -9.19 9.96 -11.30
C PRO A 76 -9.00 11.36 -10.77
N MET A 77 -7.75 11.82 -10.71
CA MET A 77 -7.35 13.09 -10.12
C MET A 77 -7.84 14.22 -11.03
N VAL A 78 -9.15 14.44 -11.06
CA VAL A 78 -9.76 15.70 -11.42
C VAL A 78 -9.76 16.53 -10.14
N ALA A 79 -9.03 17.64 -10.21
CA ALA A 79 -8.84 18.67 -9.20
C ALA A 79 -9.87 18.68 -8.05
N SER A 80 -9.48 18.21 -6.86
CA SER A 80 -9.75 18.85 -5.57
C SER A 80 -9.28 17.95 -4.41
N ALA A 81 -8.15 18.33 -3.80
CA ALA A 81 -7.76 18.09 -2.41
C ALA A 81 -8.17 16.76 -1.74
N SER A 82 -7.50 15.66 -2.10
CA SER A 82 -7.04 14.75 -1.04
C SER A 82 -5.86 15.45 -0.35
N PRO A 83 -5.73 15.44 0.99
CA PRO A 83 -4.55 15.99 1.64
C PRO A 83 -3.39 15.06 1.31
N ILE A 84 -2.78 15.27 0.15
CA ILE A 84 -1.32 15.28 0.14
C ILE A 84 -1.00 16.23 1.29
N PRO A 85 -0.25 15.79 2.32
CA PRO A 85 0.28 16.75 3.29
C PRO A 85 0.91 17.87 2.45
N PRO A 86 0.80 19.16 2.81
CA PRO A 86 1.24 20.26 1.95
C PRO A 86 2.75 20.18 1.76
N ILE A 87 3.17 19.31 0.86
CA ILE A 87 4.52 19.11 0.40
C ILE A 87 4.70 20.27 -0.54
N ASP A 88 5.46 21.24 -0.08
CA ASP A 88 5.75 22.46 -0.80
C ASP A 88 6.62 22.10 -2.02
N PHE A 89 5.94 21.77 -3.13
CA PHE A 89 6.58 21.42 -4.40
C PHE A 89 7.46 22.56 -4.93
N ALA A 90 7.17 23.81 -4.57
CA ALA A 90 8.00 24.97 -4.93
C ALA A 90 9.37 24.88 -4.25
N ARG A 91 9.38 24.67 -2.92
CA ARG A 91 10.64 24.50 -2.18
C ARG A 91 11.37 23.23 -2.58
N MET A 92 10.66 22.15 -2.90
CA MET A 92 11.29 20.91 -3.37
C MET A 92 11.99 21.12 -4.71
N ALA A 93 11.36 21.83 -5.65
CA ALA A 93 11.97 22.16 -6.94
C ALA A 93 13.21 23.04 -6.77
N ALA A 94 13.15 24.04 -5.87
CA ALA A 94 14.30 24.87 -5.54
C ALA A 94 15.46 24.07 -4.92
N GLU A 95 15.15 23.10 -4.04
CA GLU A 95 16.15 22.25 -3.41
C GLU A 95 16.76 21.26 -4.40
N GLN A 96 15.95 20.68 -5.30
CA GLN A 96 16.44 19.83 -6.39
C GLN A 96 17.46 20.54 -7.29
N LEU A 97 17.33 21.86 -7.45
CA LEU A 97 18.29 22.66 -8.23
C LEU A 97 19.61 22.87 -7.50
N ARG A 98 19.58 22.94 -6.16
CA ARG A 98 20.75 23.19 -5.31
C ARG A 98 21.51 21.92 -4.94
N ASP A 99 20.82 20.79 -4.89
CA ASP A 99 21.38 19.53 -4.42
C ASP A 99 22.40 18.94 -5.42
N PRO A 100 23.69 18.78 -5.02
CA PRO A 100 24.72 18.24 -5.89
C PRO A 100 24.42 16.79 -6.32
N LYS A 101 23.74 16.00 -5.48
CA LYS A 101 23.39 14.61 -5.77
C LYS A 101 22.29 14.51 -6.84
N VAL A 102 21.35 15.46 -6.83
CA VAL A 102 20.33 15.57 -7.89
C VAL A 102 20.99 16.04 -9.20
N ALA A 103 21.96 16.95 -9.12
CA ALA A 103 22.72 17.42 -10.27
C ALA A 103 23.60 16.32 -10.92
N GLU A 104 24.18 15.41 -10.13
CA GLU A 104 24.92 14.25 -10.63
C GLU A 104 24.04 13.29 -11.44
N LEU A 105 22.80 13.07 -11.00
CA LEU A 105 21.86 12.18 -11.70
C LEU A 105 21.42 12.73 -13.05
N ARG A 106 21.32 14.05 -13.19
CA ARG A 106 21.10 14.69 -14.50
C ARG A 106 22.21 14.36 -15.49
N LYS A 107 23.44 14.13 -15.00
CA LYS A 107 24.62 13.82 -15.82
C LYS A 107 24.81 12.32 -16.08
N GLN A 108 24.07 11.44 -15.41
CA GLN A 108 24.17 9.98 -15.55
C GLN A 108 22.92 9.39 -16.22
N PRO A 109 22.80 9.46 -17.56
CA PRO A 109 21.59 9.05 -18.30
C PRO A 109 21.34 7.53 -18.37
N GLY A 110 22.20 6.69 -17.78
CA GLY A 110 22.17 5.23 -17.99
C GLY A 110 21.30 4.42 -17.01
N ALA A 111 21.07 4.91 -15.79
CA ALA A 111 20.44 4.09 -14.73
C ALA A 111 18.95 4.42 -14.49
N LEU A 112 18.49 5.63 -14.82
CA LEU A 112 17.14 6.12 -14.53
C LEU A 112 16.58 6.92 -15.71
N LYS A 113 15.29 6.72 -16.03
CA LYS A 113 14.58 7.54 -17.02
C LYS A 113 14.11 8.82 -16.33
N LEU A 114 14.99 9.81 -16.23
CA LEU A 114 14.68 11.07 -15.57
C LEU A 114 14.12 12.09 -16.57
N LYS A 115 13.03 12.76 -16.20
CA LYS A 115 12.44 13.85 -16.98
C LYS A 115 11.90 14.93 -16.05
N GLU A 116 11.99 16.18 -16.48
CA GLU A 116 11.30 17.28 -15.81
C GLU A 116 9.80 17.20 -16.11
N VAL A 117 8.99 17.14 -15.06
CA VAL A 117 7.52 17.03 -15.13
C VAL A 117 6.93 18.18 -14.33
N ASN A 118 5.90 18.82 -14.89
CA ASN A 118 5.17 19.85 -14.16
C ASN A 118 4.22 19.20 -13.14
N LEU A 119 4.50 19.41 -11.85
CA LEU A 119 3.67 18.92 -10.75
C LEU A 119 3.30 20.11 -9.88
N GLY A 120 1.99 20.38 -9.78
CA GLY A 120 1.48 21.51 -8.99
C GLY A 120 1.94 22.88 -9.49
N GLY A 121 2.23 23.02 -10.80
CA GLY A 121 2.73 24.26 -11.40
C GLY A 121 4.25 24.42 -11.40
N TYR A 122 5.00 23.50 -10.75
CA TYR A 122 6.46 23.56 -10.64
C TYR A 122 7.12 22.42 -11.42
N ASN A 123 8.26 22.72 -12.06
CA ASN A 123 9.02 21.72 -12.79
C ASN A 123 9.91 20.95 -11.83
N LEU A 124 9.58 19.68 -11.61
CA LEU A 124 10.32 18.77 -10.74
C LEU A 124 10.99 17.69 -11.58
N LEU A 125 12.24 17.38 -11.24
CA LEU A 125 12.93 16.23 -11.80
C LEU A 125 12.29 14.95 -11.24
N CYS A 126 11.75 14.14 -12.14
CA CYS A 126 11.01 12.93 -11.80
C CYS A 126 11.61 11.71 -12.50
N ASP A 127 11.54 10.56 -11.83
CA ASP A 127 11.71 9.27 -12.46
C ASP A 127 10.42 8.86 -13.19
N VAL A 128 10.51 8.65 -14.50
CA VAL A 128 9.43 8.21 -15.38
C VAL A 128 9.61 6.76 -15.85
N SER A 129 10.42 5.97 -15.14
CA SER A 129 10.57 4.53 -15.39
C SER A 129 9.26 3.75 -15.22
N THR A 130 8.32 4.28 -14.44
CA THR A 130 6.99 3.69 -14.20
C THR A 130 5.87 4.50 -14.83
N SER A 131 4.66 3.95 -14.84
CA SER A 131 3.44 4.60 -15.36
C SER A 131 3.12 5.95 -14.70
N ARG A 132 3.62 6.20 -13.49
CA ARG A 132 3.48 7.47 -12.77
C ARG A 132 4.84 8.14 -12.57
N PRO A 133 4.95 9.46 -12.80
CA PRO A 133 6.16 10.21 -12.52
C PRO A 133 6.36 10.32 -11.01
N ARG A 134 7.54 9.90 -10.52
CA ARG A 134 7.91 10.03 -9.10
C ARG A 134 8.95 11.13 -8.93
N PRO A 135 8.66 12.21 -8.19
CA PRO A 135 9.65 13.25 -7.91
C PRO A 135 10.86 12.67 -7.19
N ILE A 136 12.04 13.09 -7.61
CA ILE A 136 13.27 12.81 -6.87
C ILE A 136 13.26 13.59 -5.56
N VAL A 137 13.53 12.91 -4.46
CA VAL A 137 13.58 13.50 -3.13
C VAL A 137 15.02 13.84 -2.77
N PRO A 138 15.36 15.12 -2.56
CA PRO A 138 16.63 15.52 -1.95
C PRO A 138 16.80 14.86 -0.58
N PRO A 139 18.01 14.46 -0.14
CA PRO A 139 18.25 13.82 1.16
C PRO A 139 17.70 14.62 2.34
N LEU A 140 17.73 15.96 2.27
CA LEU A 140 17.18 16.85 3.30
C LEU A 140 15.65 16.75 3.44
N TRP A 141 14.96 16.34 2.39
CA TRP A 141 13.49 16.24 2.33
C TRP A 141 12.97 14.87 2.75
N THR A 142 13.85 13.90 2.98
CA THR A 142 13.49 12.51 3.29
C THR A 142 12.61 12.40 4.53
N LYS A 143 13.01 13.08 5.63
CA LYS A 143 12.23 13.13 6.87
C LYS A 143 10.92 13.89 6.67
N THR A 144 10.95 15.03 5.99
CA THR A 144 9.76 15.84 5.71
C THR A 144 8.69 15.02 4.98
N ILE A 145 9.07 14.28 3.93
CA ILE A 145 8.14 13.44 3.16
C ILE A 145 7.66 12.24 3.98
N PHE A 146 8.56 11.63 4.76
CA PHE A 146 8.19 10.53 5.64
C PHE A 146 7.15 10.97 6.68
N ASP A 147 7.42 12.05 7.41
CA ASP A 147 6.53 12.59 8.45
C ASP A 147 5.20 13.03 7.84
N ALA A 148 5.26 13.69 6.69
CA ALA A 148 4.10 14.12 5.93
C ALA A 148 3.17 12.93 5.63
N ILE A 149 3.69 11.81 5.11
CA ILE A 149 2.87 10.62 4.79
C ILE A 149 2.48 9.85 6.05
N HIS A 150 3.37 9.73 7.03
CA HIS A 150 3.11 9.03 8.27
C HIS A 150 2.00 9.72 9.08
N ASN A 151 1.98 11.05 9.13
CA ASN A 151 1.03 11.80 9.94
C ASN A 151 -0.38 11.89 9.32
N LEU A 152 -0.58 11.47 8.07
CA LEU A 152 -1.92 11.45 7.45
C LEU A 152 -2.86 10.42 8.10
N SER A 153 -2.33 9.29 8.54
CA SER A 153 -3.15 8.19 9.06
C SER A 153 -2.45 7.33 10.10
N HIS A 154 -1.29 7.77 10.59
CA HIS A 154 -0.37 6.97 11.42
C HIS A 154 -0.22 5.52 10.92
N PRO A 155 0.05 5.30 9.62
CA PRO A 155 0.25 3.96 9.11
C PRO A 155 1.50 3.33 9.73
N GLY A 156 1.43 2.02 9.98
CA GLY A 156 2.62 1.26 10.35
C GLY A 156 3.71 1.33 9.27
N HIS A 157 4.95 1.02 9.64
CA HIS A 157 6.15 1.18 8.79
C HIS A 157 5.98 0.67 7.34
N LYS A 158 5.52 -0.57 7.14
CA LYS A 158 5.40 -1.17 5.79
C LYS A 158 4.43 -0.40 4.87
N PRO A 159 3.18 -0.10 5.30
CA PRO A 159 2.30 0.77 4.52
C PRO A 159 2.89 2.15 4.21
N THR A 160 3.55 2.80 5.17
CA THR A 160 4.19 4.11 4.97
C THR A 160 5.29 4.05 3.91
N THR A 161 6.18 3.08 4.03
CA THR A 161 7.25 2.84 3.04
C THR A 161 6.68 2.57 1.65
N ARG A 162 5.61 1.76 1.56
CA ARG A 162 4.95 1.47 0.28
C ARG A 162 4.34 2.73 -0.35
N ALA A 163 3.67 3.56 0.43
CA ALA A 163 3.10 4.83 -0.04
C ALA A 163 4.20 5.80 -0.51
N ILE A 164 5.29 5.91 0.25
CA ILE A 164 6.45 6.73 -0.12
C ILE A 164 7.02 6.29 -1.47
N TYR A 165 7.34 5.00 -1.65
CA TYR A 165 7.91 4.51 -2.91
C TYR A 165 6.93 4.52 -4.08
N PHE A 166 5.63 4.57 -3.81
CA PHE A 166 4.63 4.71 -4.84
C PHE A 166 4.61 6.13 -5.43
N HIS A 167 4.82 7.15 -4.58
CA HIS A 167 4.74 8.56 -4.99
C HIS A 167 6.10 9.22 -5.24
N PHE A 168 7.18 8.77 -4.59
CA PHE A 168 8.47 9.46 -4.54
C PHE A 168 9.66 8.54 -4.81
N PHE A 169 10.77 9.11 -5.30
CA PHE A 169 12.01 8.40 -5.58
C PHE A 169 13.16 8.90 -4.68
N PHE A 170 13.82 8.00 -3.96
CA PHE A 170 14.87 8.34 -2.97
C PHE A 170 16.27 7.98 -3.50
N LEU A 171 17.21 8.93 -3.37
CA LEU A 171 18.57 8.78 -3.88
C LEU A 171 19.45 7.89 -2.99
N GLY A 172 19.74 6.67 -3.47
CA GLY A 172 20.58 5.69 -2.77
C GLY A 172 19.83 4.47 -2.26
N GLN A 173 18.54 4.33 -2.56
CA GLN A 173 17.79 3.09 -2.31
C GLN A 173 17.93 2.15 -3.52
N HIS A 174 19.15 1.64 -3.76
CA HIS A 174 19.31 0.38 -4.48
C HIS A 174 18.73 -0.72 -3.58
N HIS A 175 17.41 -0.90 -3.59
CA HIS A 175 16.85 -2.15 -3.13
C HIS A 175 17.27 -3.20 -4.14
N ASN A 176 18.36 -3.88 -3.81
CA ASN A 176 18.78 -5.14 -4.36
C ASN A 176 17.54 -6.07 -4.36
N LYS A 177 16.87 -6.15 -5.50
CA LYS A 177 15.89 -7.19 -5.81
C LYS A 177 16.45 -7.95 -6.99
N THR A 178 17.43 -8.80 -6.72
CA THR A 178 17.80 -9.88 -7.62
C THR A 178 18.09 -11.12 -6.78
N ASN A 179 17.15 -12.07 -6.89
CA ASN A 179 17.12 -13.47 -6.50
C ASN A 179 17.12 -13.82 -5.01
#